data_AF-A0A7I8BZF9-F1
#
_entry.id   AF-A0A7I8BZF9-F1
#
_cell.length_a   1.000
_cell.length_b   1.000
_cell.length_c   1.000
_cell.angle_alpha   90.00
_cell.angle_beta   90.00
_cell.angle_gamma   90.00
#
_symmetry.space_group_name_H-M   'P 1'
#
loop_
_entity.id
_entity.type
_entity.pdbx_description
1 polymer ?
#
loop_
_entity_poly.entity_id
_entity_poly.type
_entity_poly.pdbx_seq_one_letter_code
_entity_poly.pdbx_strand_id
1 'polypeptide(L)'
;MKRRLLAALAACLVTTCVHAQSNASGPFVTPSGTLQFSRADRDFLGMLDKVIFDRFGANTLTHFDEVDDASQTVSRALVQTDSGPVLYDFRHQPPLVQRSNKRMTVKRVFWQGDEVVMQSSQGWFRFKGGVLTKLQSSRTIYH
;
A
#
# COMPACT_ATOMS: atom_id res chain seq x y z
N MET A 1 34.57 2.47 46.58
CA MET A 1 34.44 2.75 45.14
C MET A 1 34.01 1.47 44.41
N LYS A 2 32.85 1.50 43.73
CA LYS A 2 32.57 0.89 42.40
C LYS A 2 31.06 0.72 42.23
N ARG A 3 30.44 1.73 41.64
CA ARG A 3 29.11 1.67 40.98
C ARG A 3 29.12 0.54 39.96
N ARG A 4 28.04 -0.25 39.86
CA ARG A 4 27.69 -0.91 38.59
C ARG A 4 26.22 -0.67 38.29
N LEU A 5 26.03 -0.18 37.08
CA LEU A 5 24.86 0.52 36.55
C LEU A 5 23.69 -0.43 36.33
N LEU A 6 22.48 0.05 36.62
CA LEU A 6 21.22 -0.48 36.11
C LEU A 6 21.22 -0.35 34.59
N ALA A 7 21.18 -1.47 33.88
CA ALA A 7 20.86 -1.47 32.46
C ALA A 7 19.33 -1.45 32.31
N ALA A 8 18.77 -0.26 32.11
CA ALA A 8 17.38 -0.11 31.68
C ALA A 8 17.31 -0.42 30.18
N LEU A 9 16.77 -1.59 29.84
CA LEU A 9 16.50 -1.98 28.46
C LEU A 9 15.22 -1.27 28.01
N ALA A 10 15.35 -0.11 27.38
CA ALA A 10 14.23 0.56 26.72
C ALA A 10 13.90 -0.22 25.44
N ALA A 11 12.87 -1.06 25.49
CA ALA A 11 12.28 -1.65 24.30
C ALA A 11 11.51 -0.53 23.55
N CYS A 12 12.13 0.01 22.50
CA CYS A 12 11.40 0.82 21.52
C CYS A 12 10.39 -0.09 20.81
N LEU A 13 9.13 -0.07 21.27
CA LEU A 13 8.00 -0.61 20.52
C LEU A 13 7.79 0.29 19.32
N VAL A 14 8.45 -0.02 18.20
CA VAL A 14 8.07 0.54 16.91
C VAL A 14 6.78 -0.17 16.53
N THR A 15 5.64 0.46 16.81
CA THR A 15 4.35 0.05 16.29
C THR A 15 4.37 0.28 14.79
N THR A 16 4.88 -0.67 14.02
CA THR A 16 4.61 -0.64 12.59
C THR A 16 3.16 -1.03 12.41
N CYS A 17 2.36 -0.02 12.09
CA CYS A 17 0.98 -0.18 11.70
C CYS A 17 1.00 -1.12 10.49
N VAL A 18 0.69 -2.40 10.71
CA VAL A 18 0.30 -3.30 9.63
C VAL A 18 -0.93 -2.63 9.02
N HIS A 19 -0.74 -1.83 7.98
CA HIS A 19 -1.84 -1.11 7.38
C HIS A 19 -2.80 -2.15 6.81
N ALA A 20 -3.98 -2.16 7.40
CA ALA A 20 -4.93 -3.23 7.23
C ALA A 20 -5.44 -3.24 5.79
N GLN A 21 -5.57 -4.44 5.25
CA GLN A 21 -6.37 -4.66 4.06
C GLN A 21 -7.76 -4.03 4.26
N SER A 22 -8.19 -3.21 3.31
CA SER A 22 -9.49 -2.55 3.30
C SER A 22 -10.27 -2.91 2.04
N ASN A 23 -11.59 -2.86 2.16
CA ASN A 23 -12.55 -2.97 1.07
C ASN A 23 -13.50 -1.75 1.03
N ALA A 24 -13.19 -0.70 1.81
CA ALA A 24 -14.01 0.49 1.87
C ALA A 24 -13.90 1.28 0.55
N SER A 25 -15.03 1.84 0.11
CA SER A 25 -15.10 2.60 -1.14
C SER A 25 -14.67 4.06 -0.98
N GLY A 26 -14.25 4.47 0.21
CA GLY A 26 -14.00 5.87 0.58
C GLY A 26 -15.25 6.58 1.11
N PRO A 27 -15.21 7.91 1.28
CA PRO A 27 -14.12 8.80 0.87
C PRO A 27 -12.84 8.63 1.71
N PHE A 28 -11.68 8.74 1.06
CA PHE A 28 -10.39 8.84 1.73
C PHE A 28 -9.73 10.17 1.40
N VAL A 29 -9.23 10.87 2.41
CA VAL A 29 -8.47 12.12 2.19
C VAL A 29 -7.08 11.75 1.70
N THR A 30 -6.64 12.36 0.61
CA THR A 30 -5.28 12.21 0.05
C THR A 30 -4.64 13.59 -0.12
N PRO A 31 -3.31 13.68 -0.32
CA PRO A 31 -2.65 14.97 -0.57
C PRO A 31 -3.12 15.71 -1.84
N SER A 32 -3.69 15.01 -2.82
CA SER A 32 -4.13 15.60 -4.10
C SER A 32 -5.65 15.71 -4.25
N GLY A 33 -6.43 15.31 -3.25
CA GLY A 33 -7.90 15.36 -3.30
C GLY A 33 -8.56 14.23 -2.50
N THR A 34 -9.86 14.04 -2.72
CA THR A 34 -10.64 12.97 -2.08
C THR A 34 -10.70 11.75 -2.99
N LEU A 35 -10.11 10.63 -2.56
CA LEU A 35 -10.19 9.35 -3.22
C LEU A 35 -11.53 8.66 -2.94
N GLN A 36 -12.16 8.17 -3.99
CA GLN A 36 -13.34 7.31 -3.92
C GLN A 36 -13.23 6.19 -4.95
N PHE A 37 -13.59 4.97 -4.54
CA PHE A 37 -13.80 3.86 -5.45
C PHE A 37 -15.30 3.69 -5.71
N SER A 38 -15.70 3.60 -6.97
CA SER A 38 -17.10 3.37 -7.33
C SER A 38 -17.23 2.10 -8.17
N ARG A 39 -18.25 1.29 -7.89
CA ARG A 39 -18.54 0.10 -8.70
C ARG A 39 -19.22 0.53 -10.01
N ALA A 40 -18.70 0.07 -11.14
CA ALA A 40 -19.27 0.26 -12.47
C ALA A 40 -19.33 -1.11 -13.18
N ASP A 41 -20.48 -1.79 -13.07
CA ASP A 41 -20.71 -3.16 -13.56
C ASP A 41 -19.71 -4.18 -12.98
N ARG A 42 -18.78 -4.66 -13.83
CA ARG A 42 -17.72 -5.62 -13.47
C ARG A 42 -16.42 -4.93 -13.04
N ASP A 43 -16.34 -3.63 -13.21
CA ASP A 43 -15.16 -2.84 -12.93
C ASP A 43 -15.37 -1.95 -11.71
N PHE A 44 -14.27 -1.41 -11.21
CA PHE A 44 -14.23 -0.28 -10.30
C PHE A 44 -13.62 0.93 -10.99
N LEU A 45 -14.15 2.10 -10.67
CA LEU A 45 -13.60 3.39 -11.03
C LEU A 45 -12.83 3.95 -9.84
N GLY A 46 -11.57 4.31 -10.06
CA GLY A 46 -10.81 5.16 -9.15
C GLY A 46 -11.13 6.62 -9.47
N MET A 47 -11.65 7.34 -8.49
CA MET A 47 -12.05 8.74 -8.61
C MET A 47 -11.28 9.60 -7.62
N LEU A 48 -10.80 10.75 -8.06
CA LEU A 48 -10.21 11.80 -7.23
C LEU A 48 -11.01 13.08 -7.44
N ASP A 49 -11.62 13.62 -6.39
CA ASP A 49 -12.50 14.80 -6.46
C ASP A 49 -13.58 14.69 -7.56
N LYS A 50 -14.17 13.49 -7.66
CA LYS A 50 -15.19 13.11 -8.66
C LYS A 50 -14.68 12.97 -10.11
N VAL A 51 -13.40 13.16 -10.36
CA VAL A 51 -12.77 12.91 -11.66
C VAL A 51 -12.24 11.49 -11.70
N ILE A 52 -12.62 10.71 -12.72
CA ILE A 52 -12.11 9.36 -12.92
C ILE A 52 -10.64 9.44 -13.34
N PHE A 53 -9.74 8.81 -12.58
CA PHE A 53 -8.33 8.68 -12.93
C PHE A 53 -7.93 7.26 -13.34
N ASP A 54 -8.71 6.24 -12.94
CA ASP A 54 -8.48 4.87 -13.37
C ASP A 54 -9.78 4.06 -13.44
N ARG A 55 -9.76 2.99 -14.23
CA ARG A 55 -10.78 1.95 -14.32
C ARG A 55 -10.10 0.58 -14.33
N PHE A 56 -10.51 -0.31 -13.43
CA PHE A 56 -9.91 -1.63 -13.31
C PHE A 56 -10.95 -2.72 -13.01
N GLY A 57 -10.71 -3.92 -13.53
CA GLY A 57 -11.53 -5.10 -13.23
C GLY A 57 -11.13 -5.71 -11.89
N ALA A 58 -12.11 -6.00 -11.04
CA ALA A 58 -11.95 -6.83 -9.85
C ALA A 58 -13.30 -7.38 -9.39
N ASN A 59 -13.31 -8.62 -8.89
CA ASN A 59 -14.52 -9.19 -8.28
C ASN A 59 -14.94 -8.42 -7.02
N THR A 60 -13.98 -8.12 -6.14
CA THR A 60 -14.18 -7.39 -4.88
C THR A 60 -13.13 -6.30 -4.79
N LEU A 61 -13.50 -5.13 -4.25
CA LEU A 61 -12.53 -4.08 -3.94
C LEU A 61 -11.63 -4.56 -2.80
N THR A 62 -10.33 -4.56 -3.03
CA THR A 62 -9.34 -4.87 -1.99
C THR A 62 -8.15 -3.97 -2.21
N HIS A 63 -7.82 -3.18 -1.18
CA HIS A 63 -6.71 -2.26 -1.22
C HIS A 63 -5.97 -2.26 0.10
N PHE A 64 -4.71 -1.83 0.04
CA PHE A 64 -3.85 -1.61 1.19
C PHE A 64 -3.40 -0.16 1.10
N ASP A 65 -3.57 0.59 2.17
CA ASP A 65 -3.32 2.03 2.16
C ASP A 65 -2.02 2.35 2.89
N GLU A 66 -1.24 3.28 2.36
CA GLU A 66 -0.22 3.97 3.13
C GLU A 66 -0.85 5.23 3.69
N VAL A 67 -0.97 5.30 5.02
CA VAL A 67 -1.46 6.49 5.71
C VAL A 67 -0.26 7.24 6.25
N ASP A 68 -0.13 8.50 5.87
CA ASP A 68 0.87 9.39 6.44
C ASP A 68 0.48 9.75 7.88
N ASP A 69 1.32 9.40 8.86
CA ASP A 69 1.01 9.57 10.28
C ASP A 69 0.81 11.04 10.69
N ALA A 70 1.48 11.98 10.03
CA ALA A 70 1.40 13.40 10.38
C ALA A 70 0.10 14.05 9.89
N SER A 71 -0.29 13.75 8.65
CA SER A 71 -1.47 14.34 8.00
C SER A 71 -2.73 13.48 8.10
N GLN A 72 -2.60 12.20 8.50
CA GLN A 72 -3.66 11.20 8.49
C GLN A 72 -4.33 11.04 7.11
N THR A 73 -3.56 11.28 6.04
CA THR A 73 -4.01 11.15 4.65
C THR A 73 -3.45 9.90 4.00
N VAL A 74 -4.20 9.33 3.04
CA VAL A 74 -3.73 8.21 2.21
C VAL A 74 -2.79 8.76 1.15
N SER A 75 -1.48 8.55 1.32
CA SER A 75 -0.44 9.00 0.38
C SER A 75 -0.35 8.09 -0.84
N ARG A 76 -0.50 6.77 -0.62
CA ARG A 76 -0.46 5.73 -1.65
C ARG A 76 -1.47 4.63 -1.33
N ALA A 77 -1.91 3.91 -2.35
CA ALA A 77 -2.71 2.71 -2.18
C ALA A 77 -2.27 1.62 -3.15
N LEU A 78 -2.15 0.38 -2.66
CA LEU A 78 -1.96 -0.80 -3.48
C LEU A 78 -3.31 -1.50 -3.64
N VAL A 79 -3.86 -1.50 -4.85
CA VAL A 79 -5.16 -2.10 -5.15
C VAL A 79 -4.98 -3.44 -5.86
N GLN A 80 -5.67 -4.46 -5.36
CA GLN A 80 -5.75 -5.77 -5.98
C GLN A 80 -6.74 -5.72 -7.14
N THR A 81 -6.27 -6.07 -8.35
CA THR A 81 -7.10 -6.16 -9.56
C THR A 81 -6.98 -7.54 -10.19
N ASP A 82 -7.81 -7.82 -11.21
CA ASP A 82 -7.78 -9.08 -11.97
C ASP A 82 -6.48 -9.25 -12.78
N SER A 83 -5.86 -8.15 -13.19
CA SER A 83 -4.57 -8.13 -13.91
C SER A 83 -3.35 -8.14 -12.99
N GLY A 84 -3.56 -8.06 -11.67
CA GLY A 84 -2.51 -7.97 -10.65
C GLY A 84 -2.57 -6.67 -9.84
N PRO A 85 -1.66 -6.50 -8.87
CA PRO A 85 -1.63 -5.28 -8.04
C PRO A 85 -1.34 -4.02 -8.86
N VAL A 86 -2.02 -2.93 -8.50
CA VAL A 86 -1.80 -1.58 -9.04
C VAL A 86 -1.47 -0.65 -7.89
N LEU A 87 -0.37 0.09 -8.01
CA LEU A 87 0.05 1.09 -7.04
C LEU A 87 -0.41 2.46 -7.53
N TYR A 88 -1.23 3.11 -6.71
CA TYR A 88 -1.62 4.50 -6.87
C TYR A 88 -0.79 5.37 -5.93
N ASP A 89 -0.25 6.47 -6.45
CA ASP A 89 0.46 7.48 -5.67
C ASP A 89 -0.23 8.83 -5.82
N PHE A 90 -0.88 9.23 -4.73
CA PHE A 90 -1.72 10.43 -4.63
C PHE A 90 -0.93 11.67 -4.22
N ARG A 91 0.40 11.58 -4.11
CA ARG A 91 1.26 12.75 -3.88
C ARG A 91 1.44 13.60 -5.15
N HIS A 92 0.94 13.12 -6.29
CA HIS A 92 1.01 13.76 -7.60
C HIS A 92 -0.40 14.09 -8.12
N GLN A 93 -0.49 15.10 -8.98
CA GLN A 93 -1.72 15.47 -9.68
C GLN A 93 -1.46 15.55 -11.19
N PRO A 94 -2.01 14.63 -12.02
CA PRO A 94 -2.87 13.51 -11.64
C PRO A 94 -2.13 12.43 -10.83
N PRO A 95 -2.85 11.55 -10.10
CA PRO A 95 -2.24 10.42 -9.40
C PRO A 95 -1.39 9.57 -10.33
N LEU A 96 -0.23 9.13 -9.86
CA LEU A 96 0.61 8.22 -10.63
C LEU A 96 0.04 6.79 -10.48
N VAL A 97 -0.22 6.14 -11.62
CA VAL A 97 -0.77 4.79 -11.68
C VAL A 97 0.27 3.82 -12.21
N GLN A 98 0.68 2.86 -11.38
CA GLN A 98 1.70 1.86 -11.72
C GLN A 98 1.10 0.45 -11.67
N ARG A 99 1.01 -0.22 -12.82
CA ARG A 99 0.46 -1.58 -12.92
C ARG A 99 1.58 -2.60 -12.89
N SER A 100 1.48 -3.59 -12.02
CA SER A 100 2.45 -4.70 -12.00
C SER A 100 2.30 -5.63 -13.20
N ASN A 101 1.11 -5.67 -13.82
CA ASN A 101 0.73 -6.57 -14.93
C ASN A 101 1.05 -8.05 -14.67
N LYS A 102 1.17 -8.43 -13.40
CA LYS A 102 1.44 -9.81 -12.98
C LYS A 102 0.34 -10.26 -12.05
N ARG A 103 -0.46 -11.20 -12.54
CA ARG A 103 -1.55 -11.79 -11.77
C ARG A 103 -0.99 -12.50 -10.53
N MET A 104 -1.37 -12.01 -9.36
CA MET A 104 -1.07 -12.59 -8.06
C MET A 104 -2.06 -12.07 -7.02
N THR A 105 -2.19 -12.81 -5.92
CA THR A 105 -2.94 -12.38 -4.74
C THR A 105 -1.96 -11.85 -3.69
N VAL A 106 -2.12 -10.58 -3.33
CA VAL A 106 -1.37 -9.95 -2.23
C VAL A 106 -2.05 -10.31 -0.91
N LYS A 107 -1.26 -10.82 0.04
CA LYS A 107 -1.72 -11.20 1.38
C LYS A 107 -1.38 -10.13 2.42
N ARG A 108 -0.21 -9.50 2.28
CA ARG A 108 0.29 -8.46 3.18
C ARG A 108 1.10 -7.45 2.38
N VAL A 109 1.11 -6.22 2.88
CA VAL A 109 1.83 -5.09 2.31
C VAL A 109 2.66 -4.45 3.41
N PHE A 110 3.87 -4.04 3.05
CA PHE A 110 4.80 -3.32 3.89
C PHE A 110 5.33 -2.13 3.08
N TRP A 111 5.05 -0.92 3.56
CA TRP A 111 5.46 0.31 2.91
C TRP A 111 6.87 0.69 3.34
N GLN A 112 7.78 0.94 2.39
CA GLN A 112 9.16 1.31 2.69
C GLN A 112 9.62 2.43 1.78
N GLY A 113 9.66 3.66 2.29
CA GLY A 113 10.10 4.82 1.51
C GLY A 113 9.27 4.98 0.25
N ASP A 114 9.88 4.84 -0.93
CA ASP A 114 9.21 4.93 -2.23
C ASP A 114 8.77 3.58 -2.82
N GLU A 115 8.99 2.48 -2.11
CA GLU A 115 8.61 1.13 -2.55
C GLU A 115 7.58 0.47 -1.65
N VAL A 116 6.96 -0.57 -2.20
CA VAL A 116 6.01 -1.42 -1.50
C VAL A 116 6.45 -2.88 -1.60
N VAL A 117 6.59 -3.53 -0.46
CA VAL A 117 6.90 -4.94 -0.35
C VAL A 117 5.62 -5.73 -0.10
N MET A 118 5.40 -6.75 -0.91
CA MET A 118 4.20 -7.57 -0.90
C MET A 118 4.54 -9.02 -0.55
N GLN A 119 3.76 -9.60 0.35
CA GLN A 119 3.74 -11.03 0.56
C GLN A 119 2.64 -11.67 -0.30
N SER A 120 2.97 -12.70 -1.06
CA SER A 120 2.01 -13.54 -1.80
C SER A 120 2.25 -15.02 -1.49
N SER A 121 1.41 -15.91 -2.02
CA SER A 121 1.68 -17.36 -1.99
C SER A 121 2.94 -17.77 -2.76
N GLN A 122 3.37 -16.98 -3.75
CA GLN A 122 4.53 -17.26 -4.60
C GLN A 122 5.86 -16.75 -4.00
N GLY A 123 5.80 -16.15 -2.81
CA GLY A 123 6.90 -15.51 -2.11
C GLY A 123 6.74 -14.01 -1.98
N TRP A 124 7.86 -13.34 -1.73
CA TRP A 124 7.96 -11.91 -1.49
C TRP A 124 8.28 -11.15 -2.78
N PHE A 125 7.69 -9.97 -2.93
CA PHE A 125 7.85 -9.12 -4.09
C PHE A 125 8.06 -7.67 -3.66
N ARG A 126 8.90 -6.95 -4.39
CA ARG A 126 9.12 -5.51 -4.23
C ARG A 126 8.60 -4.80 -5.47
N PHE A 127 7.81 -3.75 -5.28
CA PHE A 127 7.27 -2.94 -6.36
C PHE A 127 7.67 -1.49 -6.17
N LYS A 128 8.42 -0.97 -7.15
CA LYS A 128 9.01 0.37 -7.12
C LYS A 128 9.09 0.92 -8.53
N GLY A 129 8.59 2.12 -8.77
CA GLY A 129 8.70 2.78 -10.07
C GLY A 129 8.11 1.94 -11.23
N GLY A 130 7.02 1.23 -10.99
CA GLY A 130 6.42 0.32 -11.99
C GLY A 130 7.17 -0.99 -12.22
N VAL A 131 8.26 -1.27 -11.49
CA VAL A 131 9.05 -2.50 -11.64
C VAL A 131 8.76 -3.48 -10.50
N LEU A 132 8.23 -4.65 -10.84
CA LEU A 132 7.96 -5.73 -9.89
C LEU A 132 9.13 -6.72 -9.85
N THR A 133 9.83 -6.79 -8.72
CA THR A 133 10.98 -7.68 -8.50
C THR A 133 10.60 -8.79 -7.53
N LYS A 134 10.83 -10.07 -7.89
CA LYS A 134 10.72 -11.18 -6.93
C LYS A 134 11.92 -11.13 -5.99
N LEU A 135 11.67 -11.10 -4.69
CA LEU A 135 12.71 -11.12 -3.68
C LEU A 135 13.14 -12.58 -3.46
N GLN A 136 14.44 -12.82 -3.54
CA GLN A 136 15.02 -14.08 -3.06
C GLN A 136 15.01 -14.07 -1.53
N SER A 137 15.01 -15.26 -0.93
CA SER A 137 15.00 -15.44 0.53
C SER A 137 15.97 -14.47 1.20
N SER A 138 15.43 -13.40 1.78
CA SER A 138 16.18 -12.39 2.51
C SER A 138 15.90 -12.60 3.98
N ARG A 139 16.93 -12.55 4.82
CA ARG A 139 16.76 -12.47 6.28
C ARG A 139 16.06 -11.18 6.74
N THR A 140 15.69 -10.30 5.82
CA THR A 140 14.97 -9.05 6.05
C THR A 140 13.58 -9.32 6.63
N ILE A 141 13.34 -8.79 7.83
CA ILE A 141 12.02 -8.70 8.42
C ILE A 141 11.41 -7.39 7.91
N TYR A 142 10.28 -7.50 7.22
CA TYR A 142 9.48 -6.36 6.81
C TYR A 142 8.52 -6.03 7.94
N HIS A 143 8.49 -4.75 8.32
CA HIS A 143 7.68 -4.22 9.41
C HIS A 143 6.64 -3.26 8.87
#